data_AF-A0A4R5PQ61-F1
#
_entry.id   AF-A0A4R5PQ61-F1
#
_cell.length_a   1.000
_cell.length_b   1.000
_cell.length_c   1.000
_cell.angle_alpha   90.00
_cell.angle_beta   90.00
_cell.angle_gamma   90.00
#
_symmetry.space_group_name_H-M   'P 1'
#
loop_
_entity.id
_entity.type
_entity.pdbx_description
1 polymer ?
#
loop_
_entity_poly.entity_id
_entity_poly.type
_entity_poly.pdbx_seq_one_letter_code
_entity_poly.pdbx_strand_id
1 'polypeptide(L)'
;MTDMQAEANARADPDNPPLDTAALSAMRRVPRVKVIRRALGLTQQAFAERFAIPLGTLRDWEQGRSSPDAPARAYLNVIAVNPEAAAEAIRKGAT
;
A
#
# COMPACT_ATOMS: atom_id res chain seq x y z
N MET A 1 -28.82 -13.30 10.34
CA MET A 1 -29.14 -11.87 10.43
C MET A 1 -29.18 -11.30 9.02
N THR A 2 -30.11 -10.40 8.73
CA THR A 2 -30.17 -9.70 7.44
C THR A 2 -29.28 -8.45 7.49
N ASP A 3 -28.77 -8.01 6.35
CA ASP A 3 -27.95 -6.79 6.26
C ASP A 3 -28.71 -5.56 6.79
N MET A 4 -30.02 -5.49 6.53
CA MET A 4 -30.91 -4.45 7.05
C MET A 4 -30.97 -4.42 8.59
N GLN A 5 -31.00 -5.59 9.24
CA GLN A 5 -30.99 -5.66 10.71
C GLN A 5 -29.63 -5.28 11.28
N ALA A 6 -28.53 -5.63 10.60
CA ALA A 6 -27.18 -5.24 11.00
C ALA A 6 -26.99 -3.71 10.92
N GLU A 7 -27.45 -3.07 9.85
CA GLU A 7 -27.39 -1.62 9.70
C GLU A 7 -28.28 -0.88 10.72
N ALA A 8 -29.49 -1.38 10.98
CA ALA A 8 -30.39 -0.79 11.98
C ALA A 8 -29.78 -0.85 13.39
N ASN A 9 -29.15 -1.98 13.74
CA ASN A 9 -28.46 -2.14 15.02
C ASN A 9 -27.25 -1.20 15.12
N ALA A 10 -26.44 -1.07 14.07
CA ALA A 10 -25.30 -0.15 14.05
C ALA A 10 -25.73 1.32 14.20
N ARG A 11 -26.84 1.76 13.57
CA ARG A 11 -27.34 3.14 13.74
C ARG A 11 -27.88 3.41 15.14
N ALA A 12 -28.37 2.39 15.83
CA ALA A 12 -28.90 2.52 17.19
C ALA A 12 -27.79 2.51 18.26
N ASP A 13 -26.57 2.11 17.92
CA ASP A 13 -25.39 2.07 18.81
C ASP A 13 -24.59 3.39 18.70
N PRO A 14 -24.63 4.27 19.72
CA PRO A 14 -23.91 5.54 19.71
C PRO A 14 -22.38 5.40 19.64
N ASP A 15 -21.84 4.25 20.09
CA ASP A 15 -20.39 3.99 20.15
C ASP A 15 -19.85 3.37 18.86
N ASN A 16 -20.74 2.87 17.97
CA ASN A 16 -20.35 2.22 16.72
C ASN A 16 -21.29 2.55 15.54
N PRO A 17 -21.47 3.83 15.19
CA PRO A 17 -22.32 4.23 14.08
C PRO A 17 -21.71 3.82 12.72
N PRO A 18 -22.54 3.60 11.68
CA PRO A 18 -22.06 3.44 10.32
C PRO A 18 -21.25 4.67 9.89
N LEU A 19 -20.18 4.43 9.14
CA LEU A 19 -19.34 5.50 8.61
C LEU A 19 -20.10 6.28 7.54
N ASP A 20 -20.13 7.60 7.67
CA ASP A 20 -20.61 8.48 6.60
C ASP A 20 -19.53 8.73 5.54
N THR A 21 -19.92 9.40 4.46
CA THR A 21 -19.03 9.71 3.32
C THR A 21 -17.84 10.57 3.74
N ALA A 22 -18.01 11.47 4.70
CA ALA A 22 -16.96 12.36 5.18
C ALA A 22 -15.91 11.56 5.99
N ALA A 23 -16.36 10.71 6.91
CA ALA A 23 -15.55 9.81 7.70
C ALA A 23 -14.76 8.83 6.81
N LEU A 24 -15.41 8.25 5.80
CA LEU A 24 -14.75 7.40 4.80
C LEU A 24 -13.63 8.15 4.06
N SER A 25 -13.89 9.39 3.65
CA SER A 25 -12.91 10.21 2.93
C SER A 25 -11.70 10.61 3.78
N ALA A 26 -11.89 10.75 5.09
CA ALA A 26 -10.84 11.08 6.05
C ALA A 26 -9.96 9.87 6.44
N MET A 27 -10.35 8.65 6.04
CA MET A 27 -9.59 7.46 6.39
C MET A 27 -8.18 7.48 5.81
N ARG A 28 -7.22 7.04 6.62
CA ARG A 28 -5.84 6.88 6.18
C ARG A 28 -5.77 5.80 5.11
N ARG A 29 -5.50 6.21 3.87
CA ARG A 29 -5.29 5.27 2.76
C ARG A 29 -4.07 4.39 3.03
N VAL A 30 -4.18 3.12 2.63
CA VAL A 30 -3.06 2.20 2.65
C VAL A 30 -1.96 2.74 1.74
N PRO A 31 -0.68 2.84 2.20
CA PRO A 31 0.41 3.32 1.36
C PRO A 31 0.53 2.51 0.08
N ARG A 32 0.60 3.19 -1.07
CA ARG A 32 0.58 2.56 -2.40
C ARG A 32 1.67 1.52 -2.59
N VAL A 33 2.87 1.74 -2.04
CA VAL A 33 3.98 0.76 -2.10
C VAL A 33 3.60 -0.58 -1.46
N LYS A 34 2.83 -0.56 -0.36
CA LYS A 34 2.34 -1.77 0.31
C LYS A 34 1.36 -2.54 -0.56
N VAL A 35 0.51 -1.80 -1.30
CA VAL A 35 -0.45 -2.38 -2.25
C VAL A 35 0.30 -3.07 -3.39
N ILE A 36 1.26 -2.38 -4.01
CA ILE A 36 2.09 -2.93 -5.10
C ILE A 36 2.80 -4.21 -4.63
N ARG A 37 3.50 -4.15 -3.50
CA ARG A 37 4.22 -5.33 -2.98
C ARG A 37 3.29 -6.53 -2.74
N ARG A 38 2.13 -6.29 -2.12
CA ARG A 38 1.16 -7.36 -1.84
C ARG A 38 0.57 -7.95 -3.12
N ALA A 39 0.29 -7.12 -4.13
CA ALA A 39 -0.17 -7.58 -5.42
C ALA A 39 0.86 -8.49 -6.13
N LEU A 40 2.16 -8.25 -5.90
CA LEU A 40 3.24 -9.12 -6.39
C LEU A 40 3.50 -10.36 -5.52
N GLY A 41 2.78 -10.55 -4.41
CA GLY A 41 2.98 -11.69 -3.51
C GLY A 41 4.31 -11.71 -2.76
N LEU A 42 5.03 -10.58 -2.70
CA LEU A 42 6.38 -10.52 -2.15
C LEU A 42 6.40 -10.16 -0.65
N THR A 43 7.33 -10.76 0.09
CA THR A 43 7.70 -10.28 1.44
C THR A 43 8.37 -8.90 1.33
N GLN A 44 8.44 -8.16 2.44
CA GLN A 44 9.15 -6.87 2.45
C GLN A 44 10.61 -7.03 2.02
N GLN A 45 11.27 -8.08 2.51
CA GLN A 45 12.66 -8.37 2.17
C GLN A 45 12.82 -8.70 0.68
N ALA A 46 12.00 -9.60 0.14
CA ALA A 46 12.07 -9.96 -1.28
C ALA A 46 11.78 -8.75 -2.20
N PHE A 47 10.85 -7.87 -1.83
CA PHE A 47 10.59 -6.65 -2.60
C PHE A 47 11.76 -5.66 -2.54
N ALA A 48 12.32 -5.46 -1.34
CA ALA A 48 13.47 -4.59 -1.12
C ALA A 48 14.68 -5.03 -1.96
N GLU A 49 15.02 -6.32 -1.91
CA GLU A 49 16.12 -6.92 -2.65
C GLU A 49 15.88 -6.86 -4.16
N ARG A 50 14.68 -7.26 -4.62
CA ARG A 50 14.35 -7.32 -6.06
C ARG A 50 14.39 -5.97 -6.76
N PHE A 51 14.03 -4.90 -6.05
CA PHE A 51 13.89 -3.56 -6.62
C PHE A 51 14.92 -2.56 -6.10
N ALA A 52 15.96 -3.03 -5.39
CA ALA A 52 17.02 -2.19 -4.83
C ALA A 52 16.50 -1.02 -3.98
N ILE A 53 15.49 -1.27 -3.15
CA ILE A 53 14.98 -0.31 -2.16
C ILE A 53 15.44 -0.76 -0.78
N PRO A 54 16.17 0.06 0.00
CA PRO A 54 16.59 -0.33 1.34
C PRO A 54 15.40 -0.77 2.20
N LEU A 55 15.53 -1.91 2.90
CA LEU A 55 14.43 -2.51 3.65
C LEU A 55 13.86 -1.56 4.73
N GLY A 56 14.72 -0.77 5.38
CA GLY A 56 14.30 0.26 6.34
C GLY A 56 13.40 1.31 5.68
N THR A 57 13.84 1.86 4.55
CA THR A 57 13.09 2.83 3.76
C THR A 57 11.73 2.29 3.30
N LEU A 58 11.68 1.04 2.81
CA LEU A 58 10.42 0.38 2.44
C LEU A 58 9.46 0.29 3.64
N ARG A 59 9.97 -0.10 4.82
CA ARG A 59 9.16 -0.21 6.05
C ARG A 59 8.61 1.13 6.49
N ASP A 60 9.42 2.19 6.43
CA ASP A 60 8.99 3.54 6.78
C ASP A 60 7.88 4.03 5.86
N TRP A 61 7.96 3.75 4.55
CA TRP A 61 6.89 4.07 3.60
C TRP A 61 5.63 3.25 3.85
N GLU A 62 5.74 1.94 4.11
CA GLU A 62 4.58 1.06 4.34
C GLU A 62 3.85 1.32 5.66
N GLN A 63 4.55 1.84 6.66
CA GLN A 63 4.00 2.28 7.94
C GLN A 63 3.58 3.77 7.90
N GLY A 64 4.02 4.48 6.85
CA GLY A 64 3.82 5.90 6.64
C GLY A 64 4.50 6.77 7.69
N ARG A 65 5.69 6.36 8.17
CA ARG A 65 6.61 7.21 8.93
C ARG A 65 7.28 8.25 8.02
N SER A 66 7.43 7.91 6.75
CA SER A 66 7.88 8.81 5.68
C SER A 66 7.10 8.52 4.41
N SER A 67 7.29 9.34 3.37
CA SER A 67 6.69 9.14 2.06
C SER A 67 7.77 9.06 0.99
N PRO A 68 7.57 8.24 -0.07
CA PRO A 68 8.48 8.23 -1.21
C PRO A 68 8.48 9.61 -1.87
N ASP A 69 9.65 10.10 -2.24
CA ASP A 69 9.84 11.35 -2.97
C ASP A 69 9.39 11.21 -4.45
N ALA A 70 9.57 12.26 -5.26
CA ALA A 70 9.10 12.24 -6.65
C ALA A 70 9.76 11.12 -7.49
N PRO A 71 11.09 10.93 -7.48
CA PRO A 71 11.74 9.82 -8.17
C PRO A 71 11.27 8.44 -7.67
N ALA A 72 11.19 8.23 -6.35
CA ALA A 72 10.73 6.95 -5.80
C ALA A 72 9.28 6.64 -6.21
N ARG A 73 8.39 7.64 -6.25
CA ARG A 73 7.01 7.45 -6.76
C ARG A 73 6.99 7.09 -8.24
N ALA A 74 7.81 7.75 -9.06
CA ALA A 74 7.92 7.42 -10.47
C ALA A 74 8.44 5.99 -10.67
N TYR A 75 9.45 5.59 -9.90
CA TYR A 75 9.98 4.23 -9.93
C TYR A 75 8.94 3.18 -9.48
N LEU A 76 8.19 3.46 -8.41
CA LEU A 76 7.08 2.62 -7.97
C LEU A 76 5.98 2.50 -9.04
N ASN A 77 5.75 3.52 -9.87
CA ASN A 77 4.85 3.41 -11.03
C ASN A 77 5.39 2.40 -12.04
N VAL A 78 6.68 2.47 -12.37
CA VAL A 78 7.31 1.53 -13.31
C VAL A 78 7.20 0.09 -12.79
N ILE A 79 7.50 -0.15 -11.51
CA ILE A 79 7.35 -1.47 -10.88
C ILE A 79 5.91 -1.96 -10.98
N ALA A 80 4.92 -1.09 -10.73
CA ALA A 80 3.51 -1.47 -10.79
C ALA A 80 3.05 -1.85 -12.21
N VAL A 81 3.64 -1.25 -13.24
CA VAL A 81 3.28 -1.49 -14.64
C VAL A 81 4.01 -2.71 -15.22
N ASN A 82 5.31 -2.84 -14.97
CA ASN A 82 6.11 -3.94 -15.49
C ASN A 82 7.20 -4.37 -14.48
N PRO A 83 6.84 -5.18 -13.48
CA PRO A 83 7.75 -5.58 -12.41
C PRO A 83 8.93 -6.42 -12.91
N GLU A 84 8.73 -7.22 -13.96
CA GLU A 84 9.79 -8.06 -14.53
C GLU A 84 10.85 -7.23 -15.23
N ALA A 85 10.44 -6.29 -16.09
CA ALA A 85 11.38 -5.40 -16.77
C ALA A 85 12.14 -4.50 -15.79
N ALA A 86 11.46 -4.00 -14.74
CA ALA A 86 12.10 -3.21 -13.70
C ALA A 86 13.17 -4.04 -12.95
N ALA A 87 12.84 -5.25 -12.52
CA ALA A 87 13.79 -6.12 -11.82
C ALA A 87 14.98 -6.52 -12.72
N GLU A 88 14.73 -6.77 -14.01
CA GLU A 88 15.77 -7.08 -14.98
C GLU A 88 16.72 -5.89 -15.22
N ALA A 89 16.18 -4.68 -15.34
CA ALA A 89 16.99 -3.47 -15.50
C ALA A 89 17.90 -3.24 -14.28
N ILE A 90 17.41 -3.46 -13.06
CA ILE A 90 18.21 -3.36 -11.83
C ILE A 90 19.33 -4.39 -11.81
N ARG A 91 19.06 -5.65 -12.18
CA ARG A 91 20.09 -6.70 -12.25
C ARG A 91 21.20 -6.35 -13.23
N LYS A 92 20.86 -5.83 -14.41
CA LYS A 92 21.83 -5.43 -15.45
C LYS A 92 22.60 -4.16 -15.12
N GLY A 93 22.02 -3.25 -14.36
CA GLY A 93 22.70 -2.02 -13.93
C GLY A 93 23.63 -2.22 -12.73
N ALA A 94 23.51 -3.34 -12.01
CA ALA A 94 24.36 -3.70 -10.88
C ALA A 94 25.66 -4.42 -11.29
N THR A 95 25.81 -4.75 -12.59
CA THR A 95 27.05 -5.21 -13.24
C THR A 95 27.81 -4.05 -13.85
#